data_AF-A0A2W4WGK2-F1
#
_entry.id   AF-A0A2W4WGK2-F1
#
_cell.length_a   1.000
_cell.length_b   1.000
_cell.length_c   1.000
_cell.angle_alpha   90.00
_cell.angle_beta   90.00
_cell.angle_gamma   90.00
#
_symmetry.space_group_name_H-M   'P 1'
#
loop_
_entity.id
_entity.type
_entity.pdbx_description
1 polymer ?
#
loop_
_entity_poly.entity_id
_entity_poly.type
_entity_poly.pdbx_seq_one_letter_code
_entity_poly.pdbx_strand_id
1 'polypeptide(L)'
;MSEWWTYRPEDFLMFAPRTYWRRFELHNQAWWPAQVLAVVAGLAIAVGLWRGKPGTLRFAATVLALSCAFVAWAFLWQRYAAINWAAEGLAWAFGALASGLLVLSTRSSLALTTGRVRLRVGLGLLLWAVFVHPLLALATGRPWVQAEVLGLAPDPTAIATLGVLLCADAGTRATRVLLGMLRGGALAWCAVSAATLATMGSAQGWVMLGAVLVAAAGLGFGRARD
;
A
#
# COMPACT_ATOMS: atom_id res chain seq x y z
N MET A 1 -23.59 29.02 -17.16
CA MET A 1 -22.69 28.31 -16.24
C MET A 1 -22.97 26.83 -16.43
N SER A 2 -22.02 26.07 -16.98
CA SER A 2 -22.17 24.61 -17.12
C SER A 2 -22.33 24.00 -15.74
N GLU A 3 -23.42 23.29 -15.52
CA GLU A 3 -23.79 22.81 -14.20
C GLU A 3 -22.88 21.67 -13.77
N TRP A 4 -22.01 21.93 -12.78
CA TRP A 4 -20.94 21.02 -12.35
C TRP A 4 -21.47 19.66 -11.85
N TRP A 5 -22.78 19.54 -11.64
CA TRP A 5 -23.47 18.30 -11.25
C TRP A 5 -23.78 17.36 -12.41
N THR A 6 -23.56 17.75 -13.66
CA THR A 6 -23.65 16.83 -14.81
C THR A 6 -22.39 15.99 -15.02
N TYR A 7 -21.27 16.39 -14.43
CA TYR A 7 -20.04 15.60 -14.49
C TYR A 7 -20.15 14.32 -13.67
N ARG A 8 -19.84 13.20 -14.29
CA ARG A 8 -19.70 11.92 -13.61
C ARG A 8 -18.27 11.79 -13.09
N PRO A 9 -18.03 11.05 -11.99
CA PRO A 9 -16.68 10.77 -11.51
C PRO A 9 -15.75 10.17 -12.58
N GLU A 10 -16.32 9.46 -13.55
CA GLU A 10 -15.64 8.89 -14.72
C GLU A 10 -14.98 9.98 -15.60
N ASP A 11 -15.60 11.15 -15.72
CA ASP A 11 -15.12 12.25 -16.57
C ASP A 11 -13.81 12.87 -16.04
N PHE A 12 -13.52 12.66 -14.75
CA PHE A 12 -12.29 13.12 -14.11
C PHE A 12 -11.13 12.14 -14.21
N LEU A 13 -11.32 10.93 -14.76
CA LEU A 13 -10.24 9.98 -14.93
C LEU A 13 -9.20 10.46 -15.96
N MET A 14 -9.55 11.30 -16.94
CA MET A 14 -8.63 11.85 -17.98
C MET A 14 -7.91 10.78 -18.84
N PHE A 15 -8.10 9.48 -18.60
CA PHE A 15 -7.48 8.39 -19.34
C PHE A 15 -8.40 7.17 -19.44
N ALA A 16 -8.21 6.37 -20.49
CA ALA A 16 -8.89 5.09 -20.67
C ALA A 16 -8.27 4.00 -19.77
N PRO A 17 -9.06 3.04 -19.23
CA PRO A 17 -8.55 1.95 -18.39
C PRO A 17 -7.42 1.12 -19.02
N ARG A 18 -7.43 0.92 -20.35
CA ARG A 18 -6.34 0.21 -21.06
C ARG A 18 -5.00 0.95 -20.93
N THR A 19 -5.01 2.28 -21.01
CA THR A 19 -3.83 3.13 -20.85
C THR A 19 -3.30 3.07 -19.42
N TYR A 20 -4.20 2.95 -18.43
CA TYR A 20 -3.83 2.75 -17.03
C TYR A 20 -3.04 1.46 -16.85
N TRP A 21 -3.58 0.33 -17.30
CA TRP A 21 -2.94 -0.98 -17.10
C TRP A 21 -1.63 -1.15 -17.88
N ARG A 22 -1.55 -0.60 -19.09
CA ARG A 22 -0.32 -0.63 -19.90
C ARG A 22 0.87 0.02 -19.20
N ARG A 23 0.65 0.95 -18.27
CA ARG A 23 1.73 1.58 -17.50
C ARG A 23 2.42 0.62 -16.54
N PHE A 24 1.67 -0.28 -15.91
CA PHE A 24 2.26 -1.30 -15.05
C PHE A 24 3.14 -2.24 -15.85
N GLU A 25 2.74 -2.60 -17.06
CA GLU A 25 3.58 -3.40 -17.95
C GLU A 25 4.88 -2.70 -18.32
N LEU A 26 4.83 -1.45 -18.77
CA LEU A 26 6.03 -0.68 -19.11
C LEU A 26 6.91 -0.42 -17.88
N HIS A 27 6.31 -0.26 -16.69
CA HIS A 27 7.03 -0.09 -15.44
C HIS A 27 7.71 -1.40 -15.03
N ASN A 28 7.01 -2.52 -15.08
CA ASN A 28 7.54 -3.83 -14.73
C ASN A 28 8.69 -4.24 -15.65
N GLN A 29 8.56 -3.99 -16.96
CA GLN A 29 9.64 -4.26 -17.92
C GLN A 29 10.88 -3.40 -17.66
N ALA A 30 10.70 -2.11 -17.38
CA ALA A 30 11.81 -1.19 -17.12
C ALA A 30 12.60 -1.52 -15.84
N TRP A 31 11.93 -2.11 -14.85
CA TRP A 31 12.50 -2.39 -13.54
C TRP A 31 12.73 -3.88 -13.27
N TRP A 32 12.70 -4.73 -14.30
CA TRP A 32 13.14 -6.11 -14.14
C TRP A 32 14.62 -6.15 -13.70
N PRO A 33 15.03 -6.94 -12.68
CA PRO A 33 14.28 -7.96 -11.94
C PRO A 33 13.81 -7.52 -10.53
N ALA A 34 13.54 -6.24 -10.29
CA ALA A 34 13.16 -5.71 -8.97
C ALA A 34 11.95 -6.39 -8.32
N GLN A 35 11.04 -6.99 -9.12
CA GLN A 35 9.92 -7.78 -8.63
C GLN A 35 10.39 -8.94 -7.73
N VAL A 36 11.47 -9.61 -8.11
CA VAL A 36 12.04 -10.74 -7.35
C VAL A 36 12.55 -10.24 -6.01
N LEU A 37 13.26 -9.11 -6.00
CA LEU A 37 13.75 -8.48 -4.77
C LEU A 37 12.59 -8.07 -3.85
N ALA A 38 11.52 -7.53 -4.41
CA ALA A 38 10.33 -7.15 -3.65
C ALA A 38 9.65 -8.36 -2.99
N VAL A 39 9.49 -9.48 -3.72
CA VAL A 39 8.93 -10.72 -3.17
C VAL A 39 9.82 -11.28 -2.06
N VAL A 40 11.14 -11.33 -2.28
CA VAL A 40 12.10 -11.81 -1.27
C VAL A 40 12.06 -10.93 -0.02
N ALA A 41 12.03 -9.61 -0.18
CA ALA A 41 11.94 -8.68 0.94
C ALA A 41 10.62 -8.81 1.70
N GLY A 42 9.49 -8.92 1.00
CA GLY A 42 8.17 -9.15 1.60
C GLY A 42 8.11 -10.47 2.39
N LEU A 43 8.69 -11.54 1.85
CA LEU A 43 8.83 -12.83 2.54
C LEU A 43 9.72 -12.74 3.78
N ALA A 44 10.86 -12.07 3.68
CA ALA A 44 11.77 -11.87 4.81
C ALA A 44 11.08 -11.11 5.95
N ILE A 45 10.29 -10.09 5.62
CA ILE A 45 9.46 -9.37 6.59
C ILE A 45 8.42 -10.31 7.21
N ALA A 46 7.63 -11.03 6.39
CA ALA A 46 6.57 -11.91 6.88
C ALA A 46 7.13 -12.99 7.83
N VAL A 47 8.23 -13.64 7.46
CA VAL A 47 8.90 -14.65 8.28
C VAL A 47 9.47 -14.03 9.57
N GLY A 48 10.08 -12.85 9.50
CA GLY A 48 10.60 -12.15 10.67
C GLY A 48 9.50 -11.79 11.67
N LEU A 49 8.35 -11.32 11.16
CA LEU A 49 7.18 -10.93 11.96
C LEU A 49 6.55 -12.17 12.60
N TRP A 50 6.40 -13.26 11.84
CA TRP A 50 5.86 -14.52 12.34
C TRP A 50 6.76 -15.15 13.43
N ARG A 51 8.09 -15.07 13.26
CA ARG A 51 9.06 -15.56 14.25
C ARG A 51 9.28 -14.60 15.43
N GLY A 52 8.68 -13.41 15.41
CA GLY A 52 8.84 -12.41 16.47
C GLY A 52 10.27 -11.88 16.62
N LYS A 53 11.09 -11.90 15.55
CA LYS A 53 12.51 -11.53 15.65
C LYS A 53 12.68 -10.05 16.02
N PRO A 54 13.58 -9.71 16.96
CA PRO A 54 13.86 -8.33 17.31
C PRO A 54 14.37 -7.57 16.08
N GLY A 55 13.96 -6.31 15.94
CA GLY A 55 14.36 -5.46 14.82
C GLY A 55 13.61 -5.70 13.50
N THR A 56 12.77 -6.75 13.39
CA THR A 56 12.02 -7.01 12.13
C THR A 56 11.15 -5.83 11.73
N LEU A 57 10.44 -5.20 12.67
CA LEU A 57 9.59 -4.04 12.36
C LEU A 57 10.40 -2.85 11.84
N ARG A 58 11.62 -2.65 12.36
CA ARG A 58 12.52 -1.59 11.89
C ARG A 58 13.03 -1.90 10.49
N PHE A 59 13.44 -3.14 10.24
CA PHE A 59 13.80 -3.61 8.90
C PHE A 59 12.64 -3.44 7.92
N ALA A 60 11.44 -3.88 8.29
CA ALA A 60 10.23 -3.76 7.49
C ALA A 60 9.88 -2.30 7.19
N ALA A 61 9.95 -1.43 8.19
CA ALA A 61 9.72 0.01 8.03
C ALA A 61 10.75 0.64 7.07
N THR A 62 12.03 0.26 7.14
CA THR A 62 13.05 0.72 6.18
C THR A 62 12.77 0.24 4.76
N VAL A 63 12.49 -1.05 4.58
CA VAL A 63 12.17 -1.62 3.25
C VAL A 63 10.94 -0.95 2.66
N LEU A 64 9.88 -0.78 3.45
CA LEU A 64 8.66 -0.11 3.01
C LEU A 64 8.88 1.39 2.78
N ALA A 65 9.74 2.06 3.54
CA ALA A 65 10.11 3.44 3.27
C ALA A 65 10.77 3.59 1.90
N LEU A 66 11.75 2.74 1.59
CA LEU A 66 12.41 2.71 0.28
C LEU A 66 11.43 2.37 -0.84
N SER A 67 10.54 1.40 -0.60
CA SER A 67 9.48 1.00 -1.54
C SER A 67 8.51 2.14 -1.82
N CYS A 68 8.02 2.83 -0.78
CA CYS A 68 7.13 3.98 -0.93
C CYS A 68 7.82 5.15 -1.63
N ALA A 69 9.08 5.45 -1.30
CA ALA A 69 9.84 6.50 -1.96
C ALA A 69 10.05 6.17 -3.45
N PHE A 70 10.37 4.92 -3.76
CA PHE A 70 10.52 4.45 -5.12
C PHE A 70 9.21 4.52 -5.90
N VAL A 71 8.09 4.05 -5.33
CA VAL A 71 6.76 4.18 -5.95
C VAL A 71 6.39 5.64 -6.17
N ALA A 72 6.63 6.52 -5.18
CA ALA A 72 6.37 7.95 -5.29
C ALA A 72 7.08 8.56 -6.50
N TRP A 73 8.36 8.25 -6.67
CA TRP A 73 9.19 8.80 -7.73
C TRP A 73 8.98 8.09 -9.07
N ALA A 74 9.21 6.78 -9.15
CA ALA A 74 9.30 6.03 -10.40
C ALA A 74 7.93 5.71 -11.03
N PHE A 75 6.87 5.64 -10.22
CA PHE A 75 5.52 5.37 -10.72
C PHE A 75 4.64 6.63 -10.68
N LEU A 76 4.41 7.20 -9.49
CA LEU A 76 3.45 8.30 -9.35
C LEU A 76 3.95 9.58 -10.02
N TRP A 77 5.19 9.99 -9.76
CA TRP A 77 5.76 11.21 -10.35
C TRP A 77 6.10 11.03 -11.83
N GLN A 78 6.98 10.07 -12.16
CA GLN A 78 7.48 9.95 -13.54
C GLN A 78 6.45 9.46 -14.55
N ARG A 79 5.54 8.55 -14.15
CA ARG A 79 4.62 7.90 -15.09
C ARG A 79 3.19 8.42 -14.93
N TYR A 80 2.72 8.65 -13.70
CA TYR A 80 1.31 8.97 -13.46
C TYR A 80 0.99 10.46 -13.56
N ALA A 81 1.84 11.35 -13.03
CA ALA A 81 1.66 12.80 -13.09
C ALA A 81 1.52 13.33 -14.53
N ALA A 82 2.20 12.71 -15.50
CA ALA A 82 2.12 13.10 -16.90
C ALA A 82 0.72 13.00 -17.53
N ILE A 83 -0.24 12.28 -16.92
CA ILE A 83 -1.62 12.16 -17.46
C ILE A 83 -2.71 12.45 -16.45
N ASN A 84 -2.38 12.54 -15.17
CA ASN A 84 -3.34 12.79 -14.11
C ASN A 84 -2.70 13.78 -13.14
N TRP A 85 -3.19 15.01 -13.16
CA TRP A 85 -2.71 16.07 -12.28
C TRP A 85 -2.81 15.68 -10.79
N ALA A 86 -3.80 14.87 -10.41
CA ALA A 86 -3.95 14.40 -9.04
C ALA A 86 -2.77 13.51 -8.60
N ALA A 87 -2.06 12.89 -9.55
CA ALA A 87 -0.93 12.02 -9.25
C ALA A 87 0.27 12.75 -8.64
N GLU A 88 0.42 14.05 -8.85
CA GLU A 88 1.45 14.86 -8.15
C GLU A 88 1.16 14.90 -6.64
N GLY A 89 -0.08 15.19 -6.26
CA GLY A 89 -0.52 15.16 -4.86
C GLY A 89 -0.37 13.76 -4.25
N LEU A 90 -0.71 12.73 -5.01
CA LEU A 90 -0.52 11.32 -4.60
C LEU A 90 0.96 10.97 -4.42
N ALA A 91 1.85 11.45 -5.28
CA ALA A 91 3.29 11.24 -5.16
C ALA A 91 3.83 11.89 -3.88
N TRP A 92 3.43 13.13 -3.57
CA TRP A 92 3.78 13.78 -2.32
C TRP A 92 3.26 13.04 -1.10
N ALA A 93 2.01 12.54 -1.13
CA ALA A 93 1.45 11.74 -0.06
C ALA A 93 2.25 10.45 0.19
N PHE A 94 2.65 9.76 -0.89
CA PHE A 94 3.50 8.56 -0.79
C PHE A 94 4.93 8.89 -0.31
N GLY A 95 5.48 10.04 -0.71
CA GLY A 95 6.75 10.54 -0.20
C GLY A 95 6.71 10.88 1.29
N ALA A 96 5.59 11.46 1.77
CA ALA A 96 5.35 11.68 3.20
C ALA A 96 5.21 10.35 3.96
N LEU A 97 4.51 9.36 3.39
CA LEU A 97 4.42 8.01 3.94
C LEU A 97 5.81 7.36 4.05
N ALA A 98 6.63 7.46 3.01
CA ALA A 98 8.01 6.97 2.99
C ALA A 98 8.86 7.63 4.08
N SER A 99 8.78 8.96 4.20
CA SER A 99 9.53 9.73 5.19
C SER A 99 9.13 9.35 6.61
N GLY A 100 7.83 9.22 6.88
CA GLY A 100 7.35 8.80 8.19
C GLY A 100 7.70 7.34 8.53
N LEU A 101 7.71 6.43 7.54
CA LEU A 101 8.21 5.05 7.71
C LEU A 101 9.72 5.02 8.02
N LEU A 102 10.51 5.88 7.38
CA LEU A 102 11.93 6.02 7.68
C LEU A 102 12.15 6.55 9.11
N VAL A 103 11.38 7.56 9.52
CA VAL A 103 11.40 8.03 10.92
C VAL A 103 10.98 6.91 11.87
N LEU A 104 9.99 6.10 11.51
CA LEU A 104 9.52 4.97 12.32
C LEU A 104 10.61 3.89 12.48
N SER A 105 11.40 3.61 11.45
CA SER A 105 12.46 2.58 11.50
C SER A 105 13.59 2.90 12.47
N THR A 106 13.75 4.18 12.86
CA THR A 106 14.72 4.62 13.87
C THR A 106 14.19 4.56 15.30
N ARG A 107 12.89 4.35 15.51
CA ARG A 107 12.29 4.33 16.85
C ARG A 107 12.57 3.02 17.57
N SER A 108 13.32 3.07 18.68
CA SER A 108 13.53 1.94 19.58
C SER A 108 12.26 1.52 20.34
N SER A 109 11.30 2.45 20.48
CA SER A 109 9.99 2.22 21.08
C SER A 109 9.00 1.46 20.21
N LEU A 110 9.42 1.01 19.02
CA LEU A 110 8.61 0.21 18.11
C LEU A 110 8.66 -1.26 18.54
N ALA A 111 7.51 -1.79 18.95
CA ALA A 111 7.37 -3.16 19.43
C ALA A 111 6.40 -3.96 18.56
N LEU A 112 6.56 -5.28 18.53
CA LEU A 112 5.54 -6.15 17.94
C LEU A 112 4.29 -6.15 18.81
N THR A 113 3.14 -6.25 18.16
CA THR A 113 1.87 -6.31 18.87
C THR A 113 1.72 -7.61 19.65
N THR A 114 1.16 -7.50 20.84
CA THR A 114 0.73 -8.64 21.67
C THR A 114 -0.61 -9.23 21.17
N GLY A 115 -1.38 -8.47 20.38
CA GLY A 115 -2.67 -8.88 19.86
C GLY A 115 -2.56 -9.90 18.73
N ARG A 116 -2.80 -11.19 19.03
CA ARG A 116 -2.72 -12.29 18.04
C ARG A 116 -3.58 -12.08 16.80
N VAL A 117 -4.80 -11.52 16.96
CA VAL A 117 -5.70 -11.22 15.84
C VAL A 117 -5.08 -10.16 14.93
N ARG A 118 -4.56 -9.07 15.51
CA ARG A 118 -3.98 -7.96 14.76
C ARG A 118 -2.71 -8.37 14.02
N LEU A 119 -1.88 -9.22 14.65
CA LEU A 119 -0.72 -9.84 14.00
C LEU A 119 -1.12 -10.73 12.81
N ARG A 120 -2.14 -11.60 12.96
CA ARG A 120 -2.61 -12.46 11.87
C ARG A 120 -3.21 -11.66 10.72
N VAL A 121 -4.03 -10.66 11.02
CA VAL A 121 -4.60 -9.76 10.01
C VAL A 121 -3.48 -9.01 9.28
N GLY A 122 -2.50 -8.48 10.02
CA GLY A 122 -1.37 -7.77 9.43
C GLY A 122 -0.50 -8.65 8.53
N LEU A 123 -0.18 -9.87 8.98
CA LEU A 123 0.50 -10.88 8.16
C LEU A 123 -0.32 -11.28 6.94
N GLY A 124 -1.63 -11.45 7.09
CA GLY A 124 -2.54 -11.78 6.00
C GLY A 124 -2.54 -10.71 4.91
N LEU A 125 -2.61 -9.42 5.28
CA LEU A 125 -2.52 -8.31 4.34
C LEU A 125 -1.15 -8.24 3.65
N LEU A 126 -0.05 -8.47 4.39
CA LEU A 126 1.29 -8.51 3.81
C LEU A 126 1.44 -9.64 2.80
N LEU A 127 1.00 -10.86 3.14
CA LEU A 127 1.05 -12.01 2.24
C LEU A 127 0.12 -11.82 1.03
N TRP A 128 -1.04 -11.19 1.23
CA TRP A 128 -1.92 -10.79 0.14
C TRP A 128 -1.18 -9.87 -0.84
N ALA A 129 -0.55 -8.81 -0.35
CA ALA A 129 0.19 -7.87 -1.19
C ALA A 129 1.34 -8.53 -1.97
N VAL A 130 2.02 -9.52 -1.39
CA VAL A 130 3.14 -10.22 -2.03
C VAL A 130 2.66 -11.23 -3.07
N PHE A 131 1.63 -12.01 -2.77
CA PHE A 131 1.26 -13.18 -3.59
C PHE A 131 -0.05 -13.01 -4.34
N VAL A 132 -1.09 -12.55 -3.66
CA VAL A 132 -2.45 -12.54 -4.22
C VAL A 132 -2.66 -11.34 -5.11
N HIS A 133 -2.12 -10.17 -4.72
CA HIS A 133 -2.32 -8.94 -5.46
C HIS A 133 -1.75 -8.98 -6.90
N PRO A 134 -0.53 -9.50 -7.16
CA PRO A 134 -0.04 -9.70 -8.52
C PRO A 134 -0.94 -10.61 -9.38
N LEU A 135 -1.56 -11.63 -8.77
CA LEU A 135 -2.45 -12.57 -9.44
C LEU A 135 -3.79 -11.94 -9.84
N LEU A 136 -4.15 -10.78 -9.31
CA LEU A 136 -5.37 -10.06 -9.70
C LEU A 136 -5.34 -9.65 -11.17
N ALA A 137 -4.15 -9.44 -11.76
CA ALA A 137 -4.05 -9.20 -13.20
C ALA A 137 -4.69 -10.36 -13.98
N LEU A 138 -4.27 -11.60 -13.71
CA LEU A 138 -4.82 -12.79 -14.38
C LEU A 138 -6.31 -12.99 -14.06
N ALA A 139 -6.71 -12.82 -12.80
CA ALA A 139 -8.10 -12.99 -12.37
C ALA A 139 -9.06 -11.97 -13.03
N THR A 140 -8.53 -10.82 -13.48
CA THR A 140 -9.31 -9.78 -14.17
C THR A 140 -9.12 -9.82 -15.70
N GLY A 141 -8.55 -10.91 -16.24
CA GLY A 141 -8.32 -11.08 -17.67
C GLY A 141 -7.16 -10.25 -18.24
N ARG A 142 -6.33 -9.63 -17.38
CA ARG A 142 -5.13 -8.89 -17.76
C ARG A 142 -3.92 -9.84 -17.88
N PRO A 143 -2.96 -9.57 -18.77
CA PRO A 143 -1.75 -10.37 -18.86
C PRO A 143 -0.86 -10.21 -17.61
N TRP A 144 -0.12 -11.25 -17.24
CA TRP A 144 0.75 -11.26 -16.04
C TRP A 144 1.77 -10.12 -16.01
N VAL A 145 2.22 -9.64 -17.18
CA VAL A 145 3.16 -8.50 -17.26
C VAL A 145 2.58 -7.20 -16.71
N GLN A 146 1.25 -7.08 -16.61
CA GLN A 146 0.54 -5.96 -16.00
C GLN A 146 0.28 -6.15 -14.49
N ALA A 147 0.86 -7.18 -13.89
CA ALA A 147 0.72 -7.45 -12.46
C ALA A 147 1.24 -6.29 -11.61
N GLU A 148 0.50 -5.99 -10.56
CA GLU A 148 0.88 -4.98 -9.58
C GLU A 148 1.69 -5.65 -8.48
N VAL A 149 2.97 -5.30 -8.40
CA VAL A 149 3.91 -5.92 -7.47
C VAL A 149 4.25 -4.95 -6.34
N LEU A 150 4.34 -5.47 -5.12
CA LEU A 150 4.81 -4.72 -3.95
C LEU A 150 6.11 -3.96 -4.27
N GLY A 151 6.19 -2.71 -3.83
CA GLY A 151 7.35 -1.83 -4.04
C GLY A 151 7.53 -1.30 -5.46
N LEU A 152 6.70 -1.71 -6.41
CA LEU A 152 6.69 -1.20 -7.79
C LEU A 152 5.35 -0.54 -8.13
N ALA A 153 4.25 -1.11 -7.63
CA ALA A 153 2.91 -0.54 -7.72
C ALA A 153 2.45 0.03 -6.37
N PRO A 154 1.66 1.12 -6.36
CA PRO A 154 1.28 1.77 -5.12
C PRO A 154 0.29 0.96 -4.27
N ASP A 155 -0.70 0.31 -4.88
CA ASP A 155 -1.74 -0.45 -4.19
C ASP A 155 -1.21 -1.61 -3.33
N PRO A 156 -0.41 -2.56 -3.86
CA PRO A 156 0.16 -3.62 -3.02
C PRO A 156 1.13 -3.05 -1.98
N THR A 157 1.81 -1.96 -2.27
CA THR A 157 2.73 -1.30 -1.32
C THR A 157 1.96 -0.69 -0.14
N ALA A 158 0.82 -0.05 -0.40
CA ALA A 158 -0.06 0.48 0.64
C ALA A 158 -0.66 -0.63 1.51
N ILE A 159 -1.13 -1.73 0.90
CA ILE A 159 -1.66 -2.90 1.63
C ILE A 159 -0.57 -3.53 2.51
N ALA A 160 0.63 -3.73 1.96
CA ALA A 160 1.75 -4.27 2.72
C ALA A 160 2.14 -3.37 3.89
N THR A 161 2.13 -2.05 3.65
CA THR A 161 2.38 -1.04 4.68
C THR A 161 1.35 -1.13 5.80
N LEU A 162 0.05 -1.20 5.48
CA LEU A 162 -0.99 -1.44 6.47
C LEU A 162 -0.76 -2.74 7.23
N GLY A 163 -0.44 -3.83 6.52
CA GLY A 163 -0.17 -5.12 7.12
C GLY A 163 0.94 -5.06 8.18
N VAL A 164 2.08 -4.47 7.84
CA VAL A 164 3.22 -4.30 8.77
C VAL A 164 2.85 -3.36 9.93
N LEU A 165 2.17 -2.24 9.64
CA LEU A 165 1.79 -1.28 10.68
C LEU A 165 0.76 -1.84 11.67
N LEU A 166 -0.09 -2.79 11.27
CA LEU A 166 -0.99 -3.49 12.18
C LEU A 166 -0.23 -4.39 13.18
N CYS A 167 0.87 -4.99 12.71
CA CYS A 167 1.75 -5.80 13.55
C CYS A 167 2.58 -4.99 14.56
N ALA A 168 2.53 -3.66 14.50
CA ALA A 168 3.28 -2.77 15.36
C ALA A 168 2.46 -2.23 16.55
N ASP A 169 3.15 -2.01 17.66
CA ASP A 169 2.75 -1.23 18.83
C ASP A 169 3.82 -0.17 19.16
N ALA A 170 3.43 0.82 19.96
CA ALA A 170 4.28 1.94 20.34
C ALA A 170 4.44 2.05 21.86
N GLY A 171 5.69 2.03 22.32
CA GLY A 171 6.06 2.28 23.71
C GLY A 171 6.04 3.75 24.14
N THR A 172 5.95 4.69 23.20
CA THR A 172 5.90 6.14 23.50
C THR A 172 4.73 6.82 22.79
N ARG A 173 4.24 7.94 23.35
CA ARG A 173 3.15 8.73 22.76
C ARG A 173 3.50 9.23 21.35
N ALA A 174 4.73 9.71 21.15
CA ALA A 174 5.18 10.18 19.84
C ALA A 174 5.14 9.08 18.77
N THR A 175 5.64 7.88 19.09
CA THR A 175 5.58 6.73 18.17
C THR A 175 4.15 6.28 17.92
N ARG A 176 3.26 6.37 18.93
CA ARG A 176 1.83 6.05 18.77
C ARG A 176 1.13 6.99 17.80
N VAL A 177 1.39 8.30 17.92
CA VAL A 177 0.85 9.31 17.00
C VAL A 177 1.36 9.06 15.58
N LEU A 178 2.67 8.84 15.42
CA LEU A 178 3.26 8.53 14.12
C LEU A 178 2.67 7.26 13.50
N LEU A 179 2.53 6.18 14.25
CA LEU A 179 1.86 4.95 13.79
C LEU A 179 0.42 5.23 13.36
N GLY A 180 -0.33 6.03 14.12
CA GLY A 180 -1.69 6.43 13.79
C GLY A 180 -1.76 7.19 12.47
N MET A 181 -0.88 8.17 12.27
CA MET A 181 -0.77 8.95 11.03
C MET A 181 -0.41 8.07 9.84
N LEU A 182 0.57 7.18 9.98
CA LEU A 182 0.99 6.27 8.90
C LEU A 182 -0.12 5.27 8.52
N ARG A 183 -0.82 4.72 9.51
CA ARG A 183 -2.00 3.86 9.28
C ARG A 183 -3.10 4.65 8.57
N GLY A 184 -3.38 5.86 9.04
CA GLY A 184 -4.37 6.76 8.42
C GLY A 184 -4.03 7.08 6.97
N GLY A 185 -2.76 7.40 6.69
CA GLY A 185 -2.27 7.68 5.33
C GLY A 185 -2.41 6.48 4.40
N ALA A 186 -2.03 5.27 4.85
CA ALA A 186 -2.15 4.08 4.03
C ALA A 186 -3.62 3.62 3.87
N LEU A 187 -4.50 3.85 4.86
CA LEU A 187 -5.95 3.65 4.73
C LEU A 187 -6.56 4.64 3.74
N ALA A 188 -6.16 5.91 3.81
CA ALA A 188 -6.60 6.95 2.90
C ALA A 188 -6.21 6.60 1.46
N TRP A 189 -4.99 6.08 1.24
CA TRP A 189 -4.60 5.56 -0.07
C TRP A 189 -5.55 4.47 -0.55
N CYS A 190 -5.79 3.44 0.28
CA CYS A 190 -6.66 2.33 -0.12
C CYS A 190 -8.09 2.80 -0.42
N ALA A 191 -8.61 3.79 0.30
CA ALA A 191 -9.92 4.38 0.03
C ALA A 191 -9.94 5.17 -1.29
N VAL A 192 -8.92 5.99 -1.56
CA VAL A 192 -8.79 6.75 -2.82
C VAL A 192 -8.61 5.80 -4.00
N SER A 193 -7.78 4.76 -3.86
CA SER A 193 -7.60 3.76 -4.92
C SER A 193 -8.88 2.96 -5.15
N ALA A 194 -9.60 2.56 -4.09
CA ALA A 194 -10.91 1.90 -4.20
C ALA A 194 -11.90 2.76 -4.99
N ALA A 195 -12.00 4.06 -4.68
CA ALA A 195 -12.86 4.99 -5.40
C ALA A 195 -12.44 5.12 -6.88
N THR A 196 -11.14 5.28 -7.15
CA THR A 196 -10.60 5.41 -8.51
C THR A 196 -10.84 4.14 -9.34
N LEU A 197 -10.67 2.96 -8.75
CA LEU A 197 -10.91 1.69 -9.43
C LEU A 197 -12.40 1.43 -9.64
N ALA A 198 -13.25 1.87 -8.71
CA ALA A 198 -14.70 1.82 -8.87
C ALA A 198 -15.17 2.71 -10.03
N THR A 199 -14.63 3.93 -10.17
CA THR A 199 -14.94 4.81 -11.33
C THR A 199 -14.42 4.24 -12.64
N MET A 200 -13.33 3.45 -12.62
CA MET A 200 -12.86 2.70 -13.78
C MET A 200 -13.69 1.44 -14.09
N GLY A 201 -14.69 1.10 -13.29
CA GLY A 201 -15.46 -0.15 -13.41
C GLY A 201 -14.65 -1.42 -13.10
N SER A 202 -13.51 -1.27 -12.41
CA SER A 202 -12.61 -2.38 -12.09
C SER A 202 -13.03 -3.10 -10.82
N ALA A 203 -13.14 -4.42 -10.89
CA ALA A 203 -13.40 -5.28 -9.72
C ALA A 203 -12.32 -5.15 -8.62
N GLN A 204 -11.13 -4.67 -8.97
CA GLN A 204 -10.04 -4.45 -8.01
C GLN A 204 -10.36 -3.37 -6.97
N GLY A 205 -11.32 -2.48 -7.25
CA GLY A 205 -11.80 -1.51 -6.26
C GLY A 205 -12.35 -2.19 -5.00
N TRP A 206 -13.01 -3.34 -5.15
CA TRP A 206 -13.50 -4.15 -4.02
C TRP A 206 -12.37 -4.71 -3.17
N VAL A 207 -11.23 -5.04 -3.79
CA VAL A 207 -10.04 -5.52 -3.05
C VAL A 207 -9.49 -4.41 -2.16
N MET A 208 -9.39 -3.19 -2.68
CA MET A 208 -8.90 -2.04 -1.91
C MET A 208 -9.86 -1.69 -0.77
N LEU A 209 -11.17 -1.73 -1.02
CA LEU A 209 -12.17 -1.53 0.02
C LEU A 209 -12.11 -2.64 1.08
N GLY A 210 -11.94 -3.90 0.66
CA GLY A 210 -11.74 -5.04 1.55
C GLY A 210 -10.53 -4.86 2.45
N ALA A 211 -9.40 -4.37 1.91
CA ALA A 211 -8.20 -4.08 2.71
C ALA A 211 -8.47 -3.01 3.79
N VAL A 212 -9.23 -1.95 3.47
CA VAL A 212 -9.66 -0.92 4.44
C VAL A 212 -10.48 -1.54 5.56
N LEU A 213 -11.51 -2.33 5.22
CA LEU A 213 -12.41 -2.95 6.18
C LEU A 213 -11.68 -3.95 7.09
N VAL A 214 -10.84 -4.80 6.51
CA VAL A 214 -10.04 -5.79 7.25
C VAL A 214 -9.05 -5.10 8.19
N ALA A 215 -8.38 -4.03 7.73
CA ALA A 215 -7.47 -3.27 8.58
C ALA A 215 -8.20 -2.53 9.71
N ALA A 216 -9.36 -1.92 9.43
CA ALA A 216 -10.19 -1.26 10.42
C ALA A 216 -10.69 -2.25 11.48
N ALA A 217 -11.18 -3.43 11.07
CA ALA A 217 -11.57 -4.49 11.99
C ALA A 217 -10.39 -4.95 12.86
N GLY A 218 -9.21 -5.16 12.27
CA GLY A 218 -8.00 -5.52 13.00
C GLY A 218 -7.59 -4.49 14.07
N LEU A 219 -7.81 -3.20 13.82
CA LEU A 219 -7.59 -2.12 14.79
C LEU A 219 -8.69 -2.07 15.87
N GLY A 220 -9.95 -2.35 15.50
CA GLY A 220 -11.09 -2.36 16.43
C GLY A 220 -10.98 -3.46 17.48
N PHE A 221 -10.61 -4.68 17.07
CA PHE A 221 -10.44 -5.81 18.00
C PHE A 221 -9.30 -5.63 19.01
N GLY A 222 -8.34 -4.74 18.73
CA GLY A 222 -7.27 -4.42 19.67
C GLY A 222 -7.72 -3.53 20.83
N ARG A 223 -8.74 -2.68 20.63
CA ARG A 223 -9.22 -1.73 21.66
C ARG A 223 -10.24 -2.31 22.63
N ALA A 224 -10.90 -3.41 22.28
CA ALA A 224 -11.94 -4.02 23.11
C ALA A 224 -11.39 -4.95 24.21
N ARG A 225 -10.06 -5.07 24.34
CA ARG A 225 -9.38 -5.96 25.28
C ARG A 225 -8.39 -5.24 26.22
N ASP A 226 -8.27 -3.92 26.09
CA ASP A 226 -7.55 -3.03 27.01
C ASP A 226 -8.56 -2.29 27.89
#